data_AF-A0A534SPD1-F1
#
_entry.id   AF-A0A534SPD1-F1
#
_cell.length_a   1.000
_cell.length_b   1.000
_cell.length_c   1.000
_cell.angle_alpha   90.00
_cell.angle_beta   90.00
_cell.angle_gamma   90.00
#
_symmetry.space_group_name_H-M   'P 1'
#
loop_
_entity.id
_entity.type
_entity.pdbx_description
1 polymer ?
#
loop_
_entity_poly.entity_id
_entity_poly.type
_entity_poly.pdbx_seq_one_letter_code
_entity_poly.pdbx_strand_id
1 'polypeptide(L)' 'MGQLDKDGILTLQELMITALATADLVAKLMIEKGLITKEELDMKLFSERANYQALLQRIGETSVDA' A
#
# COMPACT_ATOMS: atom_id res chain seq x y z
N MET A 1 -4.82 -23.03 13.44
CA MET A 1 -4.55 -22.61 12.06
C MET A 1 -5.91 -22.44 11.38
N GLY A 2 -6.33 -21.19 11.14
CA GLY A 2 -7.63 -20.89 10.56
C GLY A 2 -7.72 -21.49 9.17
N GLN A 3 -8.77 -22.29 8.95
CA GLN A 3 -9.09 -22.88 7.66
C GLN A 3 -9.32 -21.72 6.68
N LEU A 4 -8.44 -21.57 5.70
CA LEU A 4 -8.63 -20.59 4.62
C LEU A 4 -9.84 -21.04 3.81
N ASP A 5 -10.88 -20.22 3.85
CA ASP A 5 -12.11 -20.40 3.09
C ASP A 5 -11.78 -20.44 1.60
N LYS A 6 -12.11 -21.56 0.92
CA LYS A 6 -11.70 -21.82 -0.46
C LYS A 6 -12.45 -20.95 -1.47
N ASP A 7 -13.55 -20.33 -1.05
CA ASP A 7 -14.34 -19.38 -1.84
C ASP A 7 -13.84 -17.92 -1.70
N GLY A 8 -12.90 -17.68 -0.77
CA GLY A 8 -12.40 -16.34 -0.39
C GLY A 8 -10.95 -16.07 -0.78
N ILE A 9 -10.34 -16.89 -1.63
CA ILE A 9 -8.96 -16.66 -2.10
C ILE A 9 -9.00 -15.59 -3.20
N LEU A 10 -9.00 -14.32 -2.80
CA LEU A 10 -8.63 -13.23 -3.69
C LEU A 10 -7.24 -13.54 -4.22
N THR A 11 -7.10 -13.53 -5.55
CA THR A 11 -5.77 -13.57 -6.16
C THR A 11 -4.97 -12.37 -5.64
N LEU A 12 -3.64 -12.51 -5.59
CA LEU A 12 -2.77 -11.39 -5.18
C LEU A 12 -3.04 -10.12 -6.02
N GLN A 13 -3.39 -10.32 -7.29
CA GLN A 13 -3.76 -9.26 -8.23
C GLN A 13 -5.06 -8.57 -7.83
N GLU A 14 -6.12 -9.33 -7.54
CA GLU A 14 -7.41 -8.77 -7.10
C GLU A 14 -7.28 -8.07 -5.75
N LEU A 15 -6.48 -8.61 -4.83
CA LEU A 15 -6.18 -7.97 -3.55
C LEU A 15 -5.46 -6.64 -3.77
N MET A 16 -4.46 -6.60 -4.65
CA MET A 16 -3.76 -5.36 -5.01
C MET A 16 -4.70 -4.33 -5.62
N ILE A 17 -5.54 -4.72 -6.59
CA ILE A 17 -6.48 -3.81 -7.25
C ILE A 17 -7.48 -3.25 -6.23
N THR A 18 -8.02 -4.11 -5.36
CA THR A 18 -8.97 -3.71 -4.32
C THR A 18 -8.35 -2.75 -3.31
N ALA A 19 -7.13 -3.04 -2.85
CA ALA A 19 -6.40 -2.18 -1.93
C ALA A 19 -6.12 -0.80 -2.55
N LEU A 20 -5.66 -0.76 -3.81
CA LEU A 20 -5.40 0.48 -4.54
C LEU A 20 -6.68 1.30 -4.74
N ALA A 21 -7.77 0.67 -5.18
CA ALA A 21 -9.05 1.34 -5.39
C ALA A 21 -9.60 1.92 -4.08
N THR A 22 -9.46 1.17 -2.97
CA THR A 22 -9.91 1.62 -1.65
C THR A 22 -9.10 2.81 -1.16
N ALA A 23 -7.77 2.76 -1.27
CA ALA A 23 -6.90 3.86 -0.88
C ALA A 23 -7.16 5.13 -1.69
N ASP A 24 -7.34 5.01 -3.01
CA ASP A 24 -7.66 6.13 -3.90
C ASP A 24 -9.02 6.77 -3.56
N LEU A 25 -10.05 5.96 -3.31
CA LEU A 25 -11.37 6.45 -2.92
C LEU A 25 -11.31 7.22 -1.59
N VAL A 26 -10.63 6.67 -0.58
CA VAL A 26 -10.50 7.32 0.74
C VAL A 26 -9.74 8.64 0.62
N ALA A 27 -8.64 8.66 -0.14
CA ALA A 27 -7.86 9.88 -0.38
C ALA A 27 -8.72 10.98 -1.03
N LYS A 28 -9.48 10.64 -2.08
CA LYS A 28 -10.40 11.58 -2.74
C LYS A 28 -11.46 12.11 -1.79
N LEU A 29 -12.09 11.24 -1.01
CA LEU A 29 -13.08 11.65 0.00
C LEU A 29 -12.49 12.59 1.06
N MET A 30 -11.27 12.34 1.51
CA MET A 30 -10.60 13.22 2.48
C MET A 30 -10.27 14.60 1.88
N ILE A 31 -9.86 14.65 0.61
CA ILE A 31 -9.61 15.90 -0.11
C ILE A 31 -10.92 16.67 -0.34
N GLU A 32 -11.97 15.99 -0.81
CA GLU A 32 -13.30 16.59 -1.04
C GLU A 32 -13.90 17.18 0.24
N LYS A 33 -13.66 16.54 1.39
CA LYS A 33 -14.07 17.04 2.70
C LYS A 33 -13.14 18.11 3.28
N GLY A 34 -12.05 18.44 2.60
CA GLY A 34 -11.07 19.42 3.04
C GLY A 34 -10.26 18.98 4.27
N LEU A 35 -10.20 17.67 4.56
CA LEU A 35 -9.45 17.13 5.70
C LEU A 35 -7.94 17.09 5.43
N ILE A 36 -7.55 16.87 4.17
CA ILE A 36 -6.17 16.91 3.69
C ILE A 36 -6.14 17.65 2.35
N THR A 37 -4.96 18.16 1.98
CA THR A 37 -4.76 18.68 0.62
C THR A 37 -4.13 17.61 -0.28
N LYS A 38 -4.29 17.78 -1.59
CA LYS A 38 -3.59 16.95 -2.57
C LYS A 38 -2.07 17.00 -2.40
N GLU A 39 -1.53 18.19 -2.14
CA GLU A 39 -0.09 18.40 -1.98
C GLU A 39 0.46 17.69 -0.74
N GLU A 40 -0.28 17.73 0.38
CA GLU A 40 0.09 16.99 1.59
C GLU A 40 0.09 15.48 1.36
N LEU A 41 -0.92 14.97 0.66
CA LEU A 41 -1.00 13.56 0.28
C LEU A 41 0.19 13.14 -0.59
N ASP A 42 0.48 13.91 -1.64
CA ASP A 42 1.56 13.62 -2.59
C ASP A 42 2.94 13.62 -1.89
N MET A 43 3.20 14.59 -1.00
CA MET A 43 4.41 14.64 -0.18
C MET A 43 4.56 13.41 0.72
N LYS A 44 3.51 13.07 1.48
CA LYS A 44 3.54 11.91 2.39
C LYS A 44 3.70 10.61 1.61
N LEU A 45 3.00 10.46 0.50
CA LEU A 45 3.10 9.27 -0.34
C LEU A 45 4.51 9.10 -0.93
N PHE A 46 5.16 10.19 -1.34
CA PHE A 46 6.54 10.15 -1.79
C PHE A 46 7.50 9.69 -0.68
N SER A 47 7.38 10.26 0.52
CA SER A 47 8.20 9.88 1.68
C SER A 47 8.03 8.40 2.04
N GLU A 48 6.79 7.92 2.05
CA GLU A 48 6.47 6.54 2.41
C GLU A 48 7.03 5.55 1.36
N ARG A 49 6.94 5.89 0.07
CA ARG A 49 7.55 5.10 -1.01
C ARG A 49 9.06 5.03 -0.86
N ALA A 50 9.73 6.12 -0.52
CA ALA A 50 11.17 6.14 -0.29
C ALA A 50 11.57 5.23 0.89
N ASN A 51 10.80 5.25 1.98
CA ASN A 51 11.01 4.36 3.12
C ASN A 51 10.86 2.89 2.75
N TYR A 52 9.79 2.52 2.05
CA TYR A 52 9.59 1.14 1.61
C TYR A 52 10.64 0.67 0.62
N GLN A 53 11.10 1.54 -0.29
CA GLN A 53 12.22 1.23 -1.18
C GLN A 53 13.50 0.94 -0.39
N ALA A 54 13.82 1.75 0.62
CA ALA A 54 14.98 1.52 1.47
C ALA A 54 14.86 0.22 2.28
N LEU A 55 13.66 -0.11 2.78
CA LEU A 55 13.41 -1.38 3.47
C LEU A 55 13.57 -2.59 2.53
N LEU A 56 13.04 -2.50 1.31
CA LEU A 56 13.17 -3.56 0.31
C LEU A 56 14.62 -3.77 -0.10
N GLN A 57 15.41 -2.70 -0.25
CA GLN A 57 16.85 -2.80 -0.51
C GLN A 57 17.58 -3.51 0.62
N ARG A 58 17.31 -3.13 1.88
CA ARG A 58 17.90 -3.78 3.05
C ARG A 58 17.54 -5.27 3.13
N ILE A 59 16.28 -5.62 2.93
CA ILE A 59 15.83 -7.02 2.93
C ILE A 59 16.52 -7.79 1.80
N GLY A 60 16.66 -7.18 0.61
CA GLY A 60 17.39 -7.74 -0.51
C GLY A 60 18.86 -7.99 -0.19
N GLU A 61 19.56 -7.02 0.39
CA GLU A 61 20.97 -7.14 0.83
C GLU A 61 21.14 -8.24 1.88
N THR A 62 20.25 -8.30 2.87
CA THR A 62 20.30 -9.34 3.93
C THR A 62 20.06 -10.76 3.39
N SER A 63 19.43 -10.89 2.22
CA SER A 63 19.16 -12.19 1.57
C SER A 63 20.30 -12.70 0.68
N VAL A 64 21.28 -11.85 0.35
CA VAL A 64 22.44 -12.21 -0.48
C VAL A 64 23.62 -12.71 0.36
N ASP A 65 23.65 -12.36 1.65
CA ASP A 65 24.71 -12.72 2.60
C ASP A 65 24.36 -13.94 3.51
N ALA A 66 23.28 -14.68 3.23
CA ALA A 66 22.85 -15.87 3.97
C ALA A 66 22.89 -17.14 3.11
#